data_AF-A0A954WCG5-F1
#
_entry.id   AF-A0A954WCG5-F1
#
_cell.length_a   1.000
_cell.length_b   1.000
_cell.length_c   1.000
_cell.angle_alpha   90.00
_cell.angle_beta   90.00
_cell.angle_gamma   90.00
#
_symmetry.space_group_name_H-M   'P 1'
#
loop_
_entity.id
_entity.type
_entity.pdbx_description
1 polymer ?
#
loop_
_entity_poly.entity_id
_entity_poly.type
_entity_poly.pdbx_seq_one_letter_code
_entity_poly.pdbx_strand_id
1 'polypeptide(L)'
;MNAFDADVLSEIMRGQPAYVQRAARFSPREQSVPIVVVEEILRGRMNSIRQAEAGRGKLSVERAYGYFEATVAAFQRVTILGYSAAADNLFQQWRSRLKPRIGTHDLRIAAI
;
A
#
# COMPACT_ATOMS: atom_id res chain seq x y z
N MET A 1 -0.67 8.21 15.39
CA MET A 1 -0.45 8.03 13.93
C MET A 1 -0.90 6.62 13.58
N ASN A 2 -1.72 6.48 12.54
CA ASN A 2 -2.30 5.22 12.07
C ASN A 2 -1.72 4.90 10.70
N ALA A 3 -1.07 3.75 10.59
CA ALA A 3 -0.56 3.24 9.31
C ALA A 3 -1.65 2.43 8.59
N PHE A 4 -1.92 2.75 7.31
CA PHE A 4 -2.79 1.96 6.48
C PHE A 4 -2.04 0.81 5.82
N ASP A 5 -2.60 -0.38 5.94
CA ASP A 5 -2.17 -1.57 5.19
C ASP A 5 -2.68 -1.53 3.73
N ALA A 6 -2.12 -2.37 2.86
CA ALA A 6 -2.41 -2.39 1.42
C ALA A 6 -3.89 -2.64 1.10
N ASP A 7 -4.52 -3.59 1.78
CA ASP A 7 -5.92 -3.93 1.56
C ASP A 7 -6.85 -2.79 1.99
N VAL A 8 -6.59 -2.19 3.15
CA VAL A 8 -7.36 -1.05 3.68
C VAL A 8 -7.25 0.14 2.73
N LEU A 9 -6.02 0.47 2.30
CA LEU A 9 -5.78 1.58 1.40
C LEU A 9 -6.46 1.34 0.03
N SER A 10 -6.41 0.10 -0.48
CA SER A 10 -7.07 -0.28 -1.73
C SER A 10 -8.59 -0.04 -1.67
N GLU A 11 -9.24 -0.41 -0.57
CA GLU A 11 -10.69 -0.18 -0.40
C GLU A 11 -11.04 1.32 -0.25
N ILE A 12 -10.19 2.09 0.44
CA ILE A 12 -10.34 3.56 0.50
C ILE A 12 -10.25 4.16 -0.90
N MET A 13 -9.27 3.75 -1.70
CA MET A 13 -9.07 4.25 -3.07
C MET A 13 -10.19 3.83 -4.04
N ARG A 14 -10.85 2.69 -3.78
CA ARG A 14 -12.08 2.28 -4.49
C ARG A 14 -13.31 3.05 -4.04
N GLY A 15 -13.20 3.88 -3.01
CA GLY A 15 -14.31 4.66 -2.47
C GLY A 15 -15.30 3.83 -1.66
N GLN A 16 -14.88 2.69 -1.09
CA GLN A 16 -15.81 1.88 -0.30
C GLN A 16 -16.30 2.64 0.94
N PRO A 17 -17.62 2.86 1.10
CA PRO A 17 -18.14 3.78 2.10
C PRO A 17 -17.68 3.48 3.53
N ALA A 18 -17.66 2.20 3.92
CA ALA A 18 -17.26 1.80 5.27
C ALA A 18 -15.81 2.18 5.59
N TYR A 19 -14.90 2.02 4.63
CA TYR A 19 -13.48 2.33 4.79
C TYR A 19 -13.22 3.84 4.74
N VAL A 20 -13.85 4.54 3.80
CA VAL A 20 -13.74 6.00 3.67
C VAL A 20 -14.27 6.69 4.93
N GLN A 21 -15.44 6.30 5.42
CA GLN A 21 -16.03 6.88 6.64
C GLN A 21 -15.19 6.61 7.87
N ARG A 22 -14.57 5.42 7.97
CA ARG A 22 -13.68 5.08 9.08
C ARG A 22 -12.39 5.89 9.01
N ALA A 23 -11.78 6.01 7.83
CA ALA A 23 -10.57 6.81 7.63
C ALA A 23 -10.82 8.29 7.97
N ALA A 24 -11.97 8.84 7.59
CA ALA A 24 -12.37 10.22 7.87
C ALA A 24 -12.49 10.57 9.36
N ARG A 25 -12.50 9.59 10.27
CA ARG A 25 -12.49 9.81 11.73
C ARG A 25 -11.11 10.25 12.25
N PHE A 26 -10.05 10.05 11.46
CA PHE A 26 -8.70 10.45 11.81
C PHE A 26 -8.30 11.68 11.01
N SER A 27 -7.60 12.62 11.63
CA SER A 27 -7.10 13.79 10.88
C SER A 27 -6.10 13.34 9.80
N PRO A 28 -5.98 14.06 8.67
CA PRO A 28 -5.03 13.69 7.62
C PRO A 28 -3.57 13.59 8.09
N ARG A 29 -3.19 14.36 9.13
CA ARG A 29 -1.85 14.30 9.74
C ARG A 29 -1.61 13.05 10.57
N GLU A 30 -2.67 12.38 11.00
CA GLU A 30 -2.58 11.12 11.74
C GLU A 30 -2.62 9.91 10.82
N GLN A 31 -2.86 10.11 9.52
CA GLN A 31 -2.94 9.05 8.52
C GLN A 31 -1.60 8.91 7.80
N SER A 32 -1.06 7.69 7.80
CA SER A 32 0.22 7.41 7.19
C SER A 32 0.21 6.11 6.40
N VAL A 33 1.12 5.97 5.44
CA VAL A 33 1.28 4.77 4.62
C VAL A 33 2.74 4.31 4.67
N PRO A 34 3.03 3.08 5.10
CA PRO A 34 4.38 2.52 5.04
C PRO A 34 4.87 2.43 3.58
N ILE A 35 6.15 2.73 3.34
CA ILE A 35 6.73 2.66 1.98
C ILE A 35 6.61 1.26 1.36
N VAL A 36 6.55 0.21 2.18
CA VAL A 36 6.35 -1.18 1.76
C VAL A 36 4.94 -1.38 1.17
N VAL A 37 3.93 -0.71 1.71
CA VAL A 37 2.56 -0.70 1.16
C VAL A 37 2.52 0.06 -0.16
N VAL A 38 3.25 1.17 -0.26
CA VAL A 38 3.39 1.93 -1.52
C VAL A 38 3.99 1.04 -2.62
N GLU A 39 5.08 0.33 -2.31
CA GLU A 39 5.73 -0.63 -3.21
C GLU A 39 4.74 -1.69 -3.71
N GLU A 40 3.96 -2.29 -2.81
CA GLU A 40 2.99 -3.33 -3.15
C GLU A 40 1.90 -2.83 -4.10
N ILE A 41 1.30 -1.68 -3.80
CA ILE A 41 0.25 -1.07 -4.63
C ILE A 41 0.78 -0.69 -6.01
N LEU A 42 1.96 -0.04 -6.07
CA LEU A 42 2.57 0.35 -7.36
C LEU A 42 2.89 -0.88 -8.21
N ARG A 43 3.40 -1.96 -7.61
CA ARG A 43 3.65 -3.23 -8.31
C ARG A 43 2.36 -3.80 -8.91
N GLY A 44 1.25 -3.76 -8.17
CA GLY A 44 -0.06 -4.16 -8.66
C GLY A 44 -0.53 -3.31 -9.86
N ARG A 45 -0.34 -1.98 -9.81
CA ARG A 45 -0.68 -1.08 -10.92
C ARG A 45 0.18 -1.31 -12.16
N MET A 46 1.49 -1.42 -12.00
CA MET A 46 2.42 -1.72 -13.11
C MET A 46 2.09 -3.06 -13.77
N ASN A 47 1.77 -4.10 -12.98
CA ASN A 47 1.32 -5.37 -13.54
C ASN A 47 0.00 -5.23 -14.30
N SER A 48 -0.94 -4.40 -13.82
CA SER A 48 -2.20 -4.14 -14.51
C SER A 48 -1.99 -3.47 -15.88
N ILE A 49 -1.07 -2.50 -15.96
CA ILE A 49 -0.65 -1.85 -17.22
C ILE A 49 -0.08 -2.90 -18.18
N ARG A 50 0.91 -3.68 -17.72
CA ARG A 50 1.55 -4.73 -18.53
C ARG A 50 0.54 -5.75 -19.09
N GLN A 51 -0.46 -6.13 -18.30
CA GLN A 51 -1.51 -7.06 -18.75
C GLN A 51 -2.45 -6.40 -19.76
N ALA A 52 -2.79 -5.12 -19.59
CA ALA A 52 -3.61 -4.37 -20.55
C ALA A 52 -2.89 -4.20 -21.90
N GLU A 53 -1.61 -3.85 -21.89
CA GLU A 53 -0.77 -3.72 -23.09
C GLU A 53 -0.62 -5.05 -23.83
N ALA A 54 -0.55 -6.16 -23.10
CA ALA A 54 -0.49 -7.51 -23.67
C ALA A 54 -1.86 -8.04 -24.15
N GLY A 55 -2.96 -7.28 -24.00
CA GLY A 55 -4.32 -7.74 -24.31
C GLY A 55 -4.83 -8.88 -23.42
N ARG A 56 -4.20 -9.10 -22.25
CA ARG A 56 -4.52 -10.19 -21.30
C ARG A 56 -5.24 -9.70 -20.04
N GLY A 57 -5.40 -8.39 -19.89
CA GLY A 57 -6.01 -7.74 -18.74
C GLY A 57 -7.51 -7.48 -18.93
N LYS A 58 -8.21 -7.24 -17.81
CA LYS A 58 -9.62 -6.80 -17.80
C LYS A 58 -9.79 -5.30 -18.10
N LEU A 59 -8.70 -4.55 -18.09
CA LEU A 59 -8.68 -3.10 -18.29
C LEU A 59 -8.16 -2.77 -19.68
N SER A 60 -8.70 -1.71 -20.29
CA SER A 60 -8.02 -1.04 -21.40
C SER A 60 -6.72 -0.40 -20.89
N VAL A 61 -5.77 -0.16 -21.80
CA VAL A 61 -4.51 0.53 -21.50
C VAL A 61 -4.79 1.90 -20.88
N GLU A 62 -5.71 2.67 -21.46
CA GLU A 62 -6.17 3.97 -20.93
C GLU A 62 -6.62 3.88 -19.46
N ARG A 63 -7.50 2.92 -19.12
CA ARG A 63 -7.98 2.75 -17.74
C ARG A 63 -6.88 2.29 -16.79
N ALA A 64 -5.95 1.47 -17.25
CA ALA A 64 -4.83 1.01 -16.44
C ALA A 64 -3.92 2.20 -16.05
N TYR A 65 -3.60 3.08 -17.00
CA TYR A 65 -2.85 4.31 -16.72
C TYR A 65 -3.65 5.29 -15.86
N GLY A 66 -4.96 5.46 -16.09
CA GLY A 66 -5.79 6.32 -15.24
C GLY A 66 -5.80 5.88 -13.76
N TYR A 67 -5.83 4.58 -13.50
CA TYR A 67 -5.68 4.07 -12.13
C TYR A 67 -4.29 4.26 -11.55
N PHE A 68 -3.24 4.19 -12.36
CA PHE A 68 -1.88 4.46 -11.93
C PHE A 68 -1.71 5.93 -11.56
N GLU A 69 -2.18 6.85 -12.40
CA GLU A 69 -2.17 8.29 -12.14
C GLU A 69 -2.93 8.64 -10.85
N ALA A 70 -4.16 8.14 -10.70
CA ALA A 70 -4.95 8.34 -9.48
C ALA A 70 -4.23 7.81 -8.22
N THR A 71 -3.49 6.71 -8.37
CA THR A 71 -2.70 6.13 -7.27
C THR A 71 -1.53 7.05 -6.88
N VAL A 72 -0.78 7.56 -7.85
CA VAL A 72 0.32 8.50 -7.60
C VAL A 72 -0.22 9.79 -6.95
N ALA A 73 -1.32 10.33 -7.45
CA ALA A 73 -1.95 11.52 -6.86
C ALA A 73 -2.46 11.30 -5.43
N ALA A 74 -2.95 10.10 -5.11
CA ALA A 74 -3.34 9.74 -3.75
C ALA A 74 -2.14 9.72 -2.79
N PHE A 75 -1.00 9.16 -3.22
CA PHE A 75 0.22 9.11 -2.40
C PHE A 75 0.80 10.50 -2.09
N GLN A 76 0.57 11.50 -2.94
CA GLN A 76 0.98 12.88 -2.66
C GLN A 76 0.21 13.53 -1.50
N ARG A 77 -0.91 12.95 -1.07
CA ARG A 77 -1.80 13.52 -0.04
C ARG A 77 -1.67 12.86 1.33
N VAL A 78 -0.81 11.84 1.46
CA VAL A 78 -0.63 11.07 2.70
C VAL A 78 0.81 11.16 3.18
N THR A 79 1.01 11.01 4.48
CA THR A 79 2.36 10.91 5.04
C THR A 79 2.93 9.51 4.75
N ILE A 80 4.05 9.43 4.04
CA ILE A 80 4.72 8.17 3.77
C ILE A 80 5.75 7.90 4.88
N LEU A 81 5.68 6.72 5.50
CA LEU A 81 6.66 6.26 6.48
C LEU A 81 7.77 5.49 5.79
N GLY A 82 9.01 5.96 5.93
CA GLY A 82 10.18 5.31 5.36
C GLY A 82 10.57 4.02 6.09
N TYR A 83 11.23 3.11 5.38
CA TYR A 83 11.85 1.93 5.98
C TYR A 83 13.27 2.30 6.44
N SER A 84 13.47 2.36 7.76
CA SER A 84 14.73 2.78 8.37
C SER A 84 15.62 1.60 8.75
N ALA A 85 16.88 1.86 9.09
CA ALA A 85 17.76 0.84 9.65
C ALA A 85 17.21 0.23 10.96
N ALA A 86 16.50 1.03 11.77
CA ALA A 86 15.83 0.55 12.98
C ALA A 86 14.69 -0.44 12.64
N ALA A 87 13.89 -0.12 11.62
CA ALA A 87 12.84 -1.01 11.10
C ALA A 87 13.45 -2.33 10.59
N ASP A 88 14.56 -2.27 9.84
CA ASP A 88 15.21 -3.49 9.37
C ASP A 88 15.72 -4.37 10.51
N ASN A 89 16.35 -3.76 11.52
CA ASN A 89 16.81 -4.49 12.71
C ASN A 89 15.65 -5.20 13.44
N LEU A 90 14.51 -4.53 13.62
CA LEU A 90 13.31 -5.13 14.20
C LEU A 90 12.77 -6.28 13.34
N PHE A 91 12.70 -6.06 12.02
CA PHE A 91 12.28 -7.08 11.07
C PHE A 91 13.16 -8.34 11.14
N GLN A 92 14.49 -8.20 11.17
CA GLN A 92 15.40 -9.36 11.26
C GLN A 92 15.22 -10.12 12.60
N GLN A 93 15.10 -9.38 13.71
CA GLN A 93 14.85 -9.96 15.02
C GLN A 93 13.55 -10.78 15.03
N TRP A 94 12.46 -10.22 14.52
CA TRP A 94 11.16 -10.90 14.48
C TRP A 94 11.12 -12.04 13.46
N ARG A 95 11.72 -11.86 12.30
CA ARG A 95 11.79 -12.90 11.26
C ARG A 95 12.41 -14.20 11.78
N SER A 96 13.46 -14.09 12.59
CA SER A 96 14.11 -15.27 13.20
C SER A 96 13.21 -16.03 14.19
N ARG A 97 12.26 -15.33 14.84
CA ARG A 97 11.40 -15.87 15.91
C ARG A 97 10.01 -16.28 15.43
N LEU A 98 9.50 -15.59 14.42
CA LEU A 98 8.10 -15.68 13.99
C LEU A 98 7.93 -16.45 12.67
N LYS A 99 9.00 -16.75 11.92
CA LYS A 99 8.86 -17.65 10.77
C LYS A 99 8.54 -19.08 11.22
N PRO A 100 7.62 -19.79 10.54
CA PRO A 100 6.95 -19.43 9.27
C PRO A 100 5.56 -18.75 9.39
N ARG A 101 5.19 -18.20 10.56
CA ARG A 101 3.79 -17.83 10.88
C ARG A 101 3.28 -16.52 10.26
N ILE A 102 4.16 -15.62 9.84
CA ILE A 102 3.78 -14.28 9.35
C ILE A 102 4.49 -13.99 8.01
N GLY A 103 3.78 -13.33 7.09
CA GLY A 103 4.29 -12.90 5.80
C GLY A 103 5.48 -11.94 5.92
N THR A 104 6.35 -11.93 4.91
CA THR A 104 7.54 -11.07 4.93
C THR A 104 7.18 -9.58 4.77
N HIS A 105 6.14 -9.25 4.00
CA HIS A 105 5.66 -7.87 3.85
C HIS A 105 5.01 -7.40 5.15
N ASP A 106 4.10 -8.19 5.73
CA ASP A 106 3.44 -7.88 7.00
C ASP A 106 4.47 -7.61 8.12
N LEU A 107 5.53 -8.42 8.21
CA LEU A 107 6.60 -8.19 9.18
C LEU A 107 7.36 -6.88 8.93
N ARG A 108 7.55 -6.47 7.67
CA ARG A 108 8.20 -5.18 7.36
C ARG A 108 7.28 -4.00 7.63
N ILE A 109 5.99 -4.14 7.34
CA ILE A 109 4.96 -3.14 7.64
C ILE A 109 4.89 -2.93 9.15
N ALA A 110 4.84 -4.01 9.93
CA ALA A 110 4.80 -3.94 11.39
C ALA A 110 6.08 -3.37 12.02
N ALA A 111 7.21 -3.43 11.30
CA ALA A 111 8.50 -2.93 11.78
C ALA A 111 8.72 -1.43 11.50
N ILE A 112 7.90 -0.83 10.64
CA ILE A 112 7.83 0.61 10.39
C ILE A 112 6.89 1.24 11.43
#